data_AF-A0A931XCH7-F1
#
_entry.id   AF-A0A931XCH7-F1
#
_cell.length_a   1.000
_cell.length_b   1.000
_cell.length_c   1.000
_cell.angle_alpha   90.00
_cell.angle_beta   90.00
_cell.angle_gamma   90.00
#
_symmetry.space_group_name_H-M   'P 1'
#
loop_
_entity.id
_entity.type
_entity.pdbx_description
1 polymer ?
#
loop_
_entity_poly.entity_id
_entity_poly.type
_entity_poly.pdbx_seq_one_letter_code
_entity_poly.pdbx_strand_id
1 'polypeptide(L)'
;MTMRYSVALAAVVSSCAAPAAVHRQPVTPAQAAAGVNRDAQIQKDFLDGVAKYLELRKAEEQKLPSLSDEAKPEDIAAHQKALLGALQQARRGARQGDIFTAPSRALIRRLLASPNPKPGTSIRRAIEDEDPGPITIAVNGAYPTTVPLPTMPPQVLAALPRLPDEQIEFRFVGTRLILLDARANMIVDYMERALPR
;
A
#
# COMPACT_ATOMS: atom_id res chain seq x y z
N MET A 1 -68.82 -60.01 9.26
CA MET A 1 -68.13 -60.70 10.38
C MET A 1 -66.90 -61.33 9.75
N THR A 2 -65.67 -60.81 9.89
CA THR A 2 -64.94 -60.55 11.13
C THR A 2 -63.77 -59.58 10.85
N MET A 3 -63.55 -58.67 11.79
CA MET A 3 -62.50 -57.64 11.85
C MET A 3 -61.12 -58.24 12.15
N ARG A 4 -60.05 -57.75 11.50
CA ARG A 4 -58.66 -57.83 12.01
C ARG A 4 -57.84 -56.58 11.62
N TYR A 5 -56.95 -56.22 12.53
CA TYR A 5 -56.30 -54.93 12.77
C TYR A 5 -54.91 -54.77 12.12
N SER A 6 -54.48 -53.48 12.03
CA SER A 6 -53.09 -52.95 12.09
C SER A 6 -52.16 -53.22 10.88
N VAL A 7 -51.23 -52.35 10.45
CA VAL A 7 -50.33 -51.40 11.13
C VAL A 7 -50.00 -50.25 10.15
N ALA A 8 -49.91 -49.02 10.67
CA ALA A 8 -49.40 -47.85 9.97
C ALA A 8 -47.86 -47.86 9.90
N LEU A 9 -47.27 -47.59 8.74
CA LEU A 9 -45.84 -47.31 8.60
C LEU A 9 -45.65 -45.82 8.26
N ALA A 10 -45.29 -45.03 9.26
CA ALA A 10 -44.88 -43.64 9.08
C ALA A 10 -43.44 -43.62 8.53
N ALA A 11 -43.26 -43.10 7.31
CA ALA A 11 -41.95 -42.85 6.74
C ALA A 11 -41.37 -41.55 7.36
N VAL A 12 -40.41 -41.70 8.26
CA VAL A 12 -39.60 -40.60 8.79
C VAL A 12 -38.58 -40.21 7.71
N VAL A 13 -38.79 -39.07 7.05
CA VAL A 13 -37.79 -38.48 6.15
C VAL A 13 -36.77 -37.74 7.01
N SER A 14 -35.67 -38.42 7.35
CA SER A 14 -34.55 -37.82 8.05
C SER A 14 -33.72 -36.99 7.06
N SER A 15 -33.95 -35.67 7.04
CA SER A 15 -33.17 -34.72 6.25
C SER A 15 -31.83 -34.45 6.95
N CYS A 16 -30.81 -35.25 6.64
CA CYS A 16 -29.41 -34.91 6.96
C CYS A 16 -28.99 -33.69 6.14
N ALA A 17 -28.99 -32.51 6.76
CA ALA A 17 -28.31 -31.34 6.21
C ALA A 17 -26.79 -31.54 6.33
N ALA A 18 -26.14 -31.93 5.22
CA ALA A 18 -24.69 -31.97 5.14
C ALA A 18 -24.12 -30.54 5.21
N PRO A 19 -23.00 -30.30 5.93
CA PRO A 19 -22.31 -29.01 5.88
C PRO A 19 -21.79 -28.79 4.46
N ALA A 20 -22.21 -27.70 3.83
CA ALA A 20 -21.68 -27.28 2.53
C ALA A 20 -20.17 -27.01 2.66
N ALA A 21 -19.36 -27.99 2.25
CA ALA A 21 -17.94 -27.80 2.06
C ALA A 21 -17.75 -26.69 1.02
N VAL A 22 -17.15 -25.57 1.42
CA VAL A 22 -16.71 -24.51 0.52
C VAL A 22 -15.64 -25.10 -0.40
N HIS A 23 -16.07 -25.59 -1.56
CA HIS A 23 -15.19 -26.17 -2.56
C HIS A 23 -14.39 -25.02 -3.20
N ARG A 24 -13.14 -24.81 -2.75
CA ARG A 24 -12.19 -23.94 -3.45
C ARG A 24 -11.90 -24.58 -4.80
N GLN A 25 -12.54 -24.07 -5.85
CA GLN A 25 -12.22 -24.51 -7.22
C GLN A 25 -10.74 -24.20 -7.51
N PRO A 26 -9.98 -25.15 -8.08
CA PRO A 26 -8.63 -24.89 -8.52
C PRO A 26 -8.64 -23.83 -9.61
N VAL A 27 -7.77 -22.83 -9.49
CA VAL A 27 -7.59 -21.80 -10.52
C VAL A 27 -7.04 -22.45 -11.80
N THR A 28 -7.68 -22.19 -12.93
CA THR A 28 -7.20 -22.67 -14.24
C THR A 28 -5.99 -21.86 -14.71
N PRO A 29 -5.11 -22.41 -15.57
CA PRO A 29 -3.99 -21.66 -16.14
C PRO A 29 -4.40 -20.35 -16.84
N ALA A 30 -5.56 -20.33 -17.49
CA ALA A 30 -6.10 -19.13 -18.14
C ALA A 30 -6.51 -18.04 -17.12
N GLN A 31 -7.11 -18.43 -15.99
CA GLN A 31 -7.44 -17.51 -14.90
C GLN A 31 -6.19 -16.96 -14.20
N ALA A 32 -5.15 -17.79 -14.05
CA ALA A 32 -3.86 -17.36 -13.51
C ALA A 32 -3.19 -16.33 -14.43
N ALA A 33 -3.13 -16.57 -15.74
CA ALA A 33 -2.56 -15.65 -16.72
C ALA A 33 -3.35 -14.32 -16.78
N ALA A 34 -4.69 -14.38 -16.75
CA ALA A 34 -5.53 -13.19 -16.69
C ALA A 34 -5.30 -12.37 -15.40
N GLY A 35 -5.06 -13.05 -14.27
CA GLY A 35 -4.67 -12.42 -13.01
C GLY A 35 -3.34 -11.68 -13.10
N VAL A 36 -2.31 -12.31 -13.68
CA VAL A 36 -0.99 -11.69 -13.89
C VAL A 36 -1.10 -10.44 -14.77
N ASN A 37 -1.85 -10.51 -15.88
CA ASN A 37 -2.05 -9.35 -16.75
C ASN A 37 -2.77 -8.20 -16.02
N ARG A 38 -3.76 -8.52 -15.18
CA ARG A 38 -4.47 -7.53 -14.36
C ARG A 38 -3.53 -6.89 -13.32
N ASP A 39 -2.70 -7.68 -12.67
CA ASP A 39 -1.75 -7.19 -11.67
C ASP A 39 -0.70 -6.27 -12.31
N ALA A 40 -0.20 -6.62 -13.49
CA ALA A 40 0.70 -5.78 -14.27
C ALA A 40 0.06 -4.43 -14.62
N GLN A 41 -1.22 -4.42 -15.02
CA GLN A 41 -1.95 -3.19 -15.29
C GLN A 41 -2.13 -2.34 -14.03
N ILE A 42 -2.52 -2.93 -12.91
CA ILE A 42 -2.69 -2.22 -11.63
C ILE A 42 -1.36 -1.59 -11.18
N GLN A 43 -0.26 -2.34 -11.30
CA GLN A 43 1.07 -1.82 -11.00
C GLN A 43 1.45 -0.67 -11.92
N LYS A 44 1.17 -0.80 -13.23
CA LYS A 44 1.40 0.28 -14.19
C LYS A 44 0.62 1.53 -13.81
N ASP A 45 -0.66 1.41 -13.50
CA ASP A 45 -1.52 2.56 -13.15
C ASP A 45 -1.01 3.26 -11.88
N PHE A 46 -0.54 2.50 -10.88
CA PHE A 46 0.11 3.05 -9.70
C PHE A 46 1.37 3.85 -10.06
N LEU A 47 2.26 3.27 -10.87
CA LEU A 47 3.51 3.92 -11.30
C LEU A 47 3.25 5.14 -12.17
N ASP A 48 2.23 5.12 -13.03
CA ASP A 48 1.79 6.28 -13.80
C ASP A 48 1.32 7.43 -12.88
N GLY A 49 0.65 7.10 -11.76
CA GLY A 49 0.27 8.06 -10.73
C GLY A 49 1.49 8.71 -10.06
N VAL A 50 2.50 7.92 -9.74
CA VAL A 50 3.78 8.41 -9.18
C VAL A 50 4.52 9.28 -10.21
N ALA A 51 4.58 8.85 -11.47
CA ALA A 51 5.23 9.60 -12.55
C ALA A 51 4.55 10.96 -12.78
N LYS A 52 3.22 11.01 -12.78
CA LYS A 52 2.47 12.29 -12.86
C LYS A 52 2.79 13.22 -11.71
N TYR A 53 2.93 12.69 -10.50
CA TYR A 53 3.37 13.48 -9.34
C TYR A 53 4.79 14.03 -9.54
N LEU A 54 5.71 13.22 -10.04
CA LEU A 54 7.10 13.62 -10.28
C LEU A 54 7.23 14.71 -11.34
N GLU A 55 6.45 14.65 -12.42
CA GLU A 55 6.39 15.72 -13.41
C GLU A 55 5.88 17.03 -12.79
N LEU A 56 4.88 16.96 -11.91
CA LEU A 56 4.42 18.12 -11.15
C LEU A 56 5.52 18.67 -10.23
N ARG A 57 6.20 17.80 -9.47
CA ARG A 57 7.33 18.19 -8.60
C ARG A 57 8.38 18.94 -9.39
N LYS A 58 8.80 18.38 -10.53
CA LYS A 58 9.79 18.98 -11.42
C LYS A 58 9.31 20.34 -11.93
N ALA A 59 8.06 20.46 -12.36
CA ALA A 59 7.51 21.70 -12.88
C ALA A 59 7.43 22.80 -11.81
N GLU A 60 7.09 22.47 -10.56
CA GLU A 60 7.09 23.43 -9.46
C GLU A 60 8.52 23.78 -9.00
N GLU A 61 9.42 22.81 -8.96
CA GLU A 61 10.83 23.02 -8.58
C GLU A 61 11.56 23.93 -9.58
N GLN A 62 11.31 23.80 -10.88
CA GLN A 62 11.89 24.67 -11.92
C GLN A 62 11.52 26.15 -11.78
N LYS A 63 10.47 26.48 -11.02
CA LYS A 63 10.07 27.86 -10.74
C LYS A 63 10.82 28.45 -9.54
N LEU A 64 11.54 27.63 -8.79
CA LEU A 64 12.32 28.05 -7.63
C LEU A 64 13.74 28.44 -8.04
N PRO A 65 14.42 29.30 -7.26
CA PRO A 65 15.84 29.53 -7.44
C PRO A 65 16.62 28.22 -7.35
N SER A 66 17.47 27.95 -8.34
CA SER A 66 18.33 26.76 -8.32
C SER A 66 19.27 26.80 -7.11
N LEU A 67 19.45 25.65 -6.46
CA LEU A 67 20.53 25.46 -5.51
C LEU A 67 21.88 25.46 -6.24
N SER A 68 22.89 26.07 -5.62
CA SER A 68 24.29 25.98 -6.04
C SER A 68 24.89 24.65 -5.56
N ASP A 69 25.93 24.16 -6.23
CA ASP A 69 26.71 23.00 -5.78
C ASP A 69 27.39 23.26 -4.41
N GLU A 70 27.60 24.54 -4.05
CA GLU A 70 28.16 25.00 -2.78
C GLU A 70 27.08 25.42 -1.75
N ALA A 71 25.82 25.03 -1.97
CA ALA A 71 24.70 25.39 -1.10
C ALA A 71 24.94 24.94 0.35
N LYS A 72 24.67 25.84 1.30
CA LYS A 72 24.79 25.53 2.72
C LYS A 72 23.57 24.72 3.19
N PRO A 73 23.67 24.00 4.32
CA PRO A 73 22.52 23.27 4.86
C PRO A 73 21.26 24.13 5.05
N GLU A 74 21.42 25.39 5.40
CA GLU A 74 20.31 26.34 5.55
C GLU A 74 19.65 26.66 4.21
N ASP A 75 20.42 26.77 3.14
CA ASP A 75 19.92 27.02 1.78
C ASP A 75 19.12 25.80 1.28
N ILE A 76 19.62 24.59 1.54
CA ILE A 76 18.94 23.33 1.20
C ILE A 76 17.61 23.23 1.96
N ALA A 77 17.61 23.52 3.26
CA ALA A 77 16.39 23.49 4.07
C ALA A 77 15.37 24.55 3.61
N ALA A 78 15.83 25.75 3.27
CA ALA A 78 14.99 26.80 2.73
C ALA A 78 14.37 26.41 1.38
N HIS A 79 15.15 25.80 0.49
CA HIS A 79 14.68 25.32 -0.80
C HIS A 79 13.66 24.19 -0.66
N GLN A 80 13.94 23.19 0.19
CA GLN A 80 13.01 22.10 0.49
C GLN A 80 11.67 22.64 1.02
N LYS A 81 11.70 23.63 1.93
CA LYS A 81 10.50 24.29 2.45
C LYS A 81 9.74 25.07 1.36
N ALA A 82 10.45 25.75 0.47
CA ALA A 82 9.84 26.45 -0.66
C ALA A 82 9.15 25.47 -1.62
N LEU A 83 9.80 24.35 -1.93
CA LEU A 83 9.25 23.30 -2.78
C LEU A 83 8.02 22.63 -2.15
N LEU A 84 8.07 22.31 -0.86
CA LEU A 84 6.91 21.84 -0.11
C LEU A 84 5.73 22.82 -0.25
N GLY A 85 5.97 24.11 -0.01
CA GLY A 85 4.95 25.14 -0.11
C GLY A 85 4.32 25.21 -1.51
N ALA A 86 5.15 25.20 -2.56
CA ALA A 86 4.69 25.22 -3.95
C ALA A 86 3.83 23.98 -4.29
N LEU A 87 4.30 22.80 -3.91
CA LEU A 87 3.57 21.55 -4.11
C LEU A 87 2.26 21.53 -3.34
N GLN A 88 2.24 22.05 -2.12
CA GLN A 88 1.02 22.16 -1.32
C GLN A 88 -0.04 23.00 -2.02
N GLN A 89 0.36 24.11 -2.65
CA GLN A 89 -0.56 24.94 -3.43
C GLN A 89 -1.04 24.22 -4.70
N ALA A 90 -0.12 23.62 -5.45
CA ALA A 90 -0.45 22.89 -6.68
C ALA A 90 -1.33 21.66 -6.42
N ARG A 91 -1.23 21.07 -5.23
CA ARG A 91 -1.95 19.87 -4.79
C ARG A 91 -3.05 20.16 -3.77
N ARG A 92 -3.60 21.37 -3.71
CA ARG A 92 -4.69 21.73 -2.77
C ARG A 92 -5.87 20.75 -2.74
N GLY A 93 -6.16 20.09 -3.87
CA GLY A 93 -7.24 19.11 -4.00
C GLY A 93 -6.83 17.65 -3.76
N ALA A 94 -5.56 17.35 -3.45
CA ALA A 94 -5.07 15.99 -3.31
C ALA A 94 -5.71 15.28 -2.11
N ARG A 95 -6.03 14.01 -2.30
CA ARG A 95 -6.72 13.16 -1.33
C ARG A 95 -6.00 11.83 -1.16
N GLN A 96 -6.28 11.20 -0.03
CA GLN A 96 -5.82 9.85 0.21
C GLN A 96 -6.39 8.90 -0.86
N GLY A 97 -5.49 8.13 -1.48
CA GLY A 97 -5.84 7.14 -2.49
C GLY A 97 -5.88 7.66 -3.92
N ASP A 98 -5.48 8.91 -4.16
CA ASP A 98 -5.27 9.43 -5.53
C ASP A 98 -4.15 8.67 -6.26
N ILE A 99 -3.14 8.15 -5.53
CA ILE A 99 -2.08 7.28 -6.06
C ILE A 99 -2.25 5.85 -5.55
N PHE A 100 -2.44 5.68 -4.24
CA PHE A 100 -2.79 4.40 -3.61
C PHE A 100 -4.28 4.09 -3.80
N THR A 101 -4.68 3.92 -5.06
CA THR A 101 -6.04 3.52 -5.44
C THR A 101 -6.47 2.21 -4.76
N ALA A 102 -7.78 1.94 -4.70
CA ALA A 102 -8.26 0.71 -4.08
C ALA A 102 -7.64 -0.58 -4.70
N PRO A 103 -7.51 -0.69 -6.05
CA PRO A 103 -6.81 -1.82 -6.66
C PRO A 103 -5.33 -1.93 -6.29
N SER A 104 -4.57 -0.82 -6.32
CA SER A 104 -3.14 -0.86 -6.01
C SER A 104 -2.89 -1.21 -4.54
N ARG A 105 -3.72 -0.71 -3.61
CA ARG A 105 -3.67 -1.11 -2.20
C ARG A 105 -3.92 -2.62 -2.01
N ALA A 106 -4.83 -3.21 -2.77
CA ALA A 106 -5.09 -4.65 -2.70
C ALA A 106 -3.90 -5.46 -3.24
N LEU A 107 -3.32 -5.03 -4.37
CA LEU A 107 -2.11 -5.63 -4.93
C LEU A 107 -0.94 -5.55 -3.94
N ILE A 108 -0.65 -4.37 -3.40
CA ILE A 108 0.45 -4.15 -2.45
C ILE A 108 0.30 -5.03 -1.20
N ARG A 109 -0.91 -5.12 -0.63
CA ARG A 109 -1.14 -6.04 0.50
C ARG A 109 -0.85 -7.49 0.16
N ARG A 110 -1.20 -7.93 -1.06
CA ARG A 110 -0.90 -9.30 -1.52
C ARG A 110 0.60 -9.51 -1.73
N LEU A 111 1.31 -8.54 -2.29
CA LEU A 111 2.77 -8.58 -2.43
C LEU A 111 3.46 -8.70 -1.07
N LEU A 112 3.04 -7.87 -0.10
CA LEU A 112 3.55 -7.89 1.27
C LEU A 112 3.14 -9.13 2.08
N ALA A 113 2.08 -9.83 1.66
CA ALA A 113 1.64 -11.09 2.25
C ALA A 113 2.37 -12.31 1.69
N SER A 114 3.11 -12.17 0.59
CA SER A 114 3.84 -13.27 -0.03
C SER A 114 4.88 -13.84 0.94
N PRO A 115 5.01 -15.17 1.08
CA PRO A 115 5.82 -15.77 2.13
C PRO A 115 7.29 -15.35 2.00
N ASN A 116 7.81 -14.75 3.08
CA ASN A 116 9.24 -14.56 3.27
C ASN A 116 9.95 -15.92 3.16
N PRO A 117 10.96 -16.08 2.29
CA PRO A 117 11.71 -17.33 2.16
C PRO A 117 12.67 -17.61 3.34
N LYS A 118 12.75 -16.73 4.36
CA LYS A 118 13.62 -16.93 5.53
C LYS A 118 12.80 -17.19 6.81
N PRO A 119 13.05 -18.29 7.54
CA PRO A 119 12.53 -18.47 8.90
C PRO A 119 13.14 -17.44 9.85
N GLY A 120 12.32 -16.75 10.66
CA GLY A 120 12.80 -16.08 11.89
C GLY A 120 12.53 -14.59 12.04
N THR A 121 12.32 -13.82 10.98
CA THR A 121 11.90 -12.40 11.08
C THR A 121 10.64 -12.16 10.26
N SER A 122 9.52 -11.99 10.96
CA SER A 122 8.30 -11.52 10.30
C SER A 122 8.54 -10.12 9.76
N ILE A 123 8.05 -9.83 8.55
CA ILE A 123 8.03 -8.46 7.99
C ILE A 123 7.48 -7.46 9.02
N ARG A 124 6.47 -7.91 9.77
CA ARG A 124 5.85 -7.18 10.87
C ARG A 124 6.85 -6.77 11.95
N ARG A 125 7.64 -7.69 12.52
CA ARG A 125 8.62 -7.34 13.56
C ARG A 125 9.65 -6.34 13.05
N ALA A 126 10.18 -6.56 11.85
CA ALA A 126 11.17 -5.66 11.27
C ALA A 126 10.61 -4.24 10.99
N ILE A 127 9.30 -4.09 10.84
CA ILE A 127 8.65 -2.78 10.72
C ILE A 127 8.36 -2.18 12.11
N GLU A 128 7.94 -3.00 13.08
CA GLU A 128 7.70 -2.58 14.45
C GLU A 128 8.98 -2.08 15.14
N ASP A 129 10.12 -2.72 14.88
CA ASP A 129 11.44 -2.30 15.39
C ASP A 129 11.86 -0.91 14.87
N GLU A 130 11.33 -0.50 13.71
CA GLU A 130 11.62 0.77 13.04
C GLU A 130 10.53 1.83 13.29
N ASP A 131 9.45 1.53 14.01
CA ASP A 131 8.31 2.43 14.14
C ASP A 131 8.69 3.72 14.90
N PRO A 132 8.57 4.91 14.27
CA PRO A 132 8.90 6.17 14.94
C PRO A 132 7.89 6.57 16.03
N GLY A 133 6.84 5.77 16.24
CA GLY A 133 5.78 6.05 17.20
C GLY A 133 4.64 6.89 16.59
N PRO A 134 3.76 7.45 17.43
CA PRO A 134 2.55 8.10 16.96
C PRO A 134 2.87 9.43 16.27
N ILE A 135 2.71 9.46 14.94
CA ILE A 135 2.73 10.71 14.16
C ILE A 135 1.42 10.93 13.40
N THR A 136 1.09 12.21 13.25
CA THR A 136 0.00 12.67 12.38
C THR A 136 0.46 12.58 10.93
N ILE A 137 -0.23 11.78 10.13
CA ILE A 137 0.00 11.64 8.70
C ILE A 137 -1.15 12.33 7.98
N ALA A 138 -0.82 13.17 7.00
CA ALA A 138 -1.78 13.79 6.12
C ALA A 138 -1.23 13.81 4.70
N VAL A 139 -2.08 13.55 3.71
CA VAL A 139 -1.74 13.79 2.31
C VAL A 139 -1.39 15.26 2.14
N ASN A 140 -0.35 15.55 1.36
CA ASN A 140 0.16 16.90 1.13
C ASN A 140 0.74 17.57 2.40
N GLY A 141 0.87 16.81 3.49
CA GLY A 141 1.49 17.25 4.74
C GLY A 141 2.99 17.01 4.73
N ALA A 142 3.72 17.78 5.54
CA ALA A 142 5.13 17.53 5.79
C ALA A 142 5.30 16.29 6.68
N TYR A 143 6.35 15.49 6.43
CA TYR A 143 6.80 14.54 7.45
C TYR A 143 7.50 15.32 8.60
N PRO A 144 7.18 15.07 9.87
CA PRO A 144 7.76 15.85 10.97
C PRO A 144 9.30 15.71 11.03
N THR A 145 10.02 16.83 10.99
CA THR A 145 11.49 16.83 10.99
C THR A 145 12.12 16.45 12.33
N THR A 146 11.34 16.49 13.42
CA THR A 146 11.76 16.06 14.76
C THR A 146 11.67 14.55 14.95
N VAL A 147 11.09 13.84 13.98
CA VAL A 147 10.88 12.41 14.04
C VAL A 147 11.88 11.74 13.10
N PRO A 148 12.65 10.76 13.57
CA PRO A 148 13.55 10.00 12.70
C PRO A 148 12.79 9.37 11.54
N LEU A 149 13.42 9.32 10.36
CA LEU A 149 12.85 8.63 9.22
C LEU A 149 13.10 7.12 9.36
N PRO A 150 12.05 6.28 9.40
CA PRO A 150 12.22 4.84 9.60
C PRO A 150 12.90 4.19 8.40
N THR A 151 13.77 3.23 8.65
CA THR A 151 14.38 2.47 7.56
C THR A 151 13.39 1.43 7.03
N MET A 152 13.60 1.00 5.79
CA MET A 152 12.77 -0.03 5.17
C MET A 152 13.54 -1.34 5.13
N PRO A 153 13.03 -2.43 5.74
CA PRO A 153 13.71 -3.71 5.67
C PRO A 153 13.87 -4.16 4.21
N PRO A 154 15.05 -4.62 3.77
CA PRO A 154 15.31 -4.94 2.35
C PRO A 154 14.32 -5.95 1.75
N GLN A 155 13.89 -6.94 2.55
CA GLN A 155 12.89 -7.93 2.14
C GLN A 155 11.53 -7.31 1.80
N VAL A 156 11.18 -6.20 2.42
CA VAL A 156 9.93 -5.47 2.16
C VAL A 156 10.04 -4.69 0.87
N LEU A 157 11.15 -3.96 0.68
CA LEU A 157 11.40 -3.22 -0.56
C LEU A 157 11.42 -4.15 -1.79
N ALA A 158 12.00 -5.34 -1.65
CA ALA A 158 12.05 -6.33 -2.73
C ALA A 158 10.67 -6.83 -3.19
N ALA A 159 9.66 -6.78 -2.33
CA ALA A 159 8.30 -7.18 -2.67
C ALA A 159 7.47 -6.06 -3.32
N LEU A 160 7.86 -4.79 -3.14
CA LEU A 160 7.11 -3.64 -3.61
C LEU A 160 7.46 -3.28 -5.06
N PRO A 161 6.55 -2.61 -5.79
CA PRO A 161 6.87 -2.05 -7.10
C PRO A 161 8.08 -1.12 -7.04
N ARG A 162 9.02 -1.24 -7.98
CA ARG A 162 10.15 -0.32 -8.06
C ARG A 162 9.67 1.08 -8.42
N LEU A 163 10.02 2.06 -7.59
CA LEU A 163 9.70 3.47 -7.82
C LEU A 163 10.59 4.06 -8.92
N PRO A 164 10.09 5.02 -9.72
CA PRO A 164 10.81 5.57 -10.87
C PRO A 164 11.89 6.60 -10.51
N ASP A 165 11.89 7.13 -9.28
CA ASP A 165 12.81 8.17 -8.80
C ASP A 165 13.26 7.83 -7.37
N GLU A 166 14.54 8.01 -7.08
CA GLU A 166 15.15 7.63 -5.79
C GLU A 166 14.72 8.54 -4.63
N GLN A 167 14.26 9.76 -4.92
CA GLN A 167 13.78 10.71 -3.91
C GLN A 167 12.29 10.48 -3.59
N ILE A 168 11.65 9.48 -4.20
CA ILE A 168 10.32 9.00 -3.80
C ILE A 168 10.50 7.65 -3.11
N GLU A 169 10.01 7.57 -1.88
CA GLU A 169 10.31 6.46 -0.99
C GLU A 169 9.04 5.85 -0.40
N PHE A 170 9.04 4.52 -0.27
CA PHE A 170 8.13 3.84 0.63
C PHE A 170 8.65 3.93 2.06
N ARG A 171 7.78 4.27 3.02
CA ARG A 171 8.11 4.23 4.45
C ARG A 171 6.94 3.64 5.24
N PHE A 172 7.24 2.89 6.30
CA PHE A 172 6.23 2.45 7.25
C PHE A 172 6.13 3.40 8.42
N VAL A 173 4.89 3.67 8.85
CA VAL A 173 4.60 4.41 10.08
C VAL A 173 3.49 3.67 10.81
N GLY A 174 3.84 2.95 11.86
CA GLY A 174 3.01 1.87 12.40
C GLY A 174 2.55 0.91 11.30
N THR A 175 1.24 0.77 11.13
CA THR A 175 0.65 -0.15 10.12
C THR A 175 0.41 0.49 8.74
N ARG A 176 0.77 1.77 8.59
CA ARG A 176 0.53 2.56 7.37
C ARG A 176 1.77 2.51 6.49
N LEU A 177 1.55 2.38 5.19
CA LEU A 177 2.60 2.59 4.19
C LEU A 177 2.40 3.96 3.57
N ILE A 178 3.38 4.84 3.70
CA ILE A 178 3.40 6.17 3.10
C ILE A 178 4.26 6.18 1.83
N LEU A 179 3.90 7.05 0.90
CA LEU A 179 4.75 7.47 -0.20
C LEU A 179 5.31 8.86 0.15
N LEU A 180 6.60 8.91 0.47
CA LEU A 180 7.29 10.12 0.89
C LEU A 180 8.10 10.69 -0.28
N ASP A 181 7.97 11.98 -0.53
CA ASP A 181 8.90 12.73 -1.36
C ASP A 181 9.98 13.34 -0.46
N ALA A 182 11.16 12.73 -0.44
CA ALA A 182 12.29 13.17 0.35
C ALA A 182 12.78 14.56 -0.10
N ARG A 183 12.63 14.89 -1.39
CA ARG A 183 13.05 16.18 -1.95
C ARG A 183 12.28 17.35 -1.36
N ALA A 184 10.99 17.16 -1.13
CA ALA A 184 10.09 18.15 -0.56
C ALA A 184 9.74 17.89 0.92
N ASN A 185 10.21 16.79 1.51
CA ASN A 185 9.76 16.29 2.82
C ASN A 185 8.23 16.18 2.93
N MET A 186 7.58 15.66 1.88
CA MET A 186 6.11 15.68 1.76
C MET A 186 5.54 14.27 1.64
N ILE A 187 4.49 13.99 2.41
CA ILE A 187 3.69 12.77 2.27
C ILE A 187 2.78 12.93 1.03
N VAL A 188 3.13 12.24 -0.04
CA VAL A 188 2.45 12.34 -1.33
C VAL A 188 1.08 11.66 -1.28
N ASP A 189 1.03 10.47 -0.69
CA ASP A 189 -0.17 9.67 -0.42
C ASP A 189 0.16 8.60 0.64
N TYR A 190 -0.84 7.93 1.19
CA TYR A 190 -0.64 6.81 2.10
C TYR A 190 -1.76 5.78 2.06
N MET A 191 -1.45 4.54 2.44
CA MET A 191 -2.43 3.48 2.62
C MET A 191 -2.46 2.94 4.04
N GLU A 192 -3.68 2.78 4.55
CA GLU A 192 -3.95 2.15 5.83
C GLU A 192 -3.82 0.62 5.77
N ARG A 193 -3.35 0.02 6.88
CA ARG A 193 -3.27 -1.44 7.05
C ARG A 193 -2.54 -2.11 5.89
N ALA A 194 -1.30 -1.71 5.66
CA ALA A 194 -0.49 -2.24 4.57
C ALA A 194 -0.03 -3.67 4.82
N LEU A 195 0.13 -4.07 6.09
CA LEU A 195 0.39 -5.45 6.47
C LEU A 195 -0.92 -6.23 6.69
N PRO A 196 -1.02 -7.48 6.23
CA PRO A 196 -2.13 -8.36 6.56
C PRO A 196 -2.21 -8.59 8.07
N ARG A 197 -3.43 -8.80 8.57
CA ARG A 197 -3.66 -9.21 9.96
C ARG A 197 -3.13 -10.62 10.20
#